data_AF-A0A139CL28-F1
#
_entry.id   AF-A0A139CL28-F1
#
_cell.length_a   1.000
_cell.length_b   1.000
_cell.length_c   1.000
_cell.angle_alpha   90.00
_cell.angle_beta   90.00
_cell.angle_gamma   90.00
#
_symmetry.space_group_name_H-M   'P 1'
#
loop_
_entity.id
_entity.type
_entity.pdbx_description
1 polymer ?
#
loop_
_entity_poly.entity_id
_entity_poly.type
_entity_poly.pdbx_seq_one_letter_code
_entity_poly.pdbx_strand_id
1 'polypeptide(L)' 'MAEIKEREECPNIEVNDIDCNCEADCERHGVCCACIEAHRQLGNLPACLA' A
#
# COMPACT_ATOMS: atom_id res chain seq x y z
N MET A 1 13.89 -23.75 5.88
CA MET A 1 13.40 -23.12 4.65
C MET A 1 12.06 -22.52 5.02
N ALA A 2 11.92 -21.19 5.03
CA ALA A 2 10.65 -20.58 5.43
C ALA A 2 9.60 -20.82 4.34
N GLU A 3 8.39 -21.19 4.74
CA GLU A 3 7.24 -21.32 3.85
C GLU A 3 6.93 -19.94 3.24
N ILE A 4 6.99 -19.82 1.91
CA ILE A 4 6.66 -18.59 1.21
C ILE A 4 5.14 -18.55 1.05
N LYS A 5 4.45 -17.77 1.89
CA LYS A 5 3.02 -17.53 1.76
C LYS A 5 2.77 -16.52 0.64
N GLU A 6 1.94 -16.88 -0.34
CA GLU A 6 1.49 -15.94 -1.37
C GLU A 6 0.67 -14.80 -0.75
N ARG A 7 0.81 -13.58 -1.28
CA ARG A 7 0.00 -12.43 -0.84
C ARG A 7 -1.35 -12.52 -1.54
N GLU A 8 -2.43 -12.47 -0.76
CA GLU A 8 -3.81 -12.39 -1.26
C GLU A 8 -4.12 -10.97 -1.77
N GLU A 9 -5.25 -10.82 -2.47
CA GLU A 9 -5.80 -9.51 -2.82
C GLU A 9 -6.00 -8.64 -1.58
N CYS A 10 -5.78 -7.33 -1.70
CA CYS A 10 -5.81 -6.43 -0.55
C CYS A 10 -7.25 -6.35 0.02
N PRO A 11 -7.52 -6.86 1.23
CA PRO A 11 -8.89 -6.95 1.75
C PRO A 11 -9.48 -5.59 2.12
N ASN A 12 -8.63 -4.57 2.28
CA ASN A 12 -9.02 -3.23 2.72
C ASN A 12 -8.89 -2.20 1.59
N ILE A 13 -8.84 -2.61 0.31
CA ILE A 13 -8.57 -1.69 -0.80
C ILE A 13 -9.56 -0.53 -0.83
N GLU A 14 -10.86 -0.79 -0.63
CA GLU A 14 -11.90 0.25 -0.66
C GLU A 14 -11.74 1.29 0.47
N VAL A 15 -11.33 0.85 1.67
CA VAL A 15 -11.10 1.75 2.81
C VAL A 15 -9.80 2.54 2.60
N ASN A 16 -8.75 1.84 2.17
CA ASN A 16 -7.44 2.46 1.95
C ASN A 16 -7.45 3.48 0.80
N ASP A 17 -8.29 3.28 -0.22
CA ASP A 17 -8.46 4.22 -1.34
C ASP A 17 -9.09 5.55 -0.89
N ILE A 18 -9.92 5.51 0.16
CA ILE A 18 -10.49 6.72 0.78
C ILE A 18 -9.46 7.39 1.70
N ASP A 19 -8.74 6.59 2.49
CA ASP A 19 -7.83 7.10 3.53
C ASP A 19 -6.45 7.50 2.98
N CYS A 20 -5.98 6.91 1.87
CA CYS A 20 -4.72 7.31 1.24
C CYS A 20 -4.88 8.67 0.58
N ASN A 21 -4.15 9.65 1.11
CA ASN A 21 -4.04 10.98 0.51
C ASN A 21 -2.90 11.06 -0.53
N CYS A 22 -2.39 9.92 -0.99
CA CYS A 22 -1.43 9.82 -2.08
C CYS A 22 -2.10 10.12 -3.43
N GLU A 23 -1.33 10.42 -4.48
CA GLU A 23 -1.90 10.74 -5.80
C GLU A 23 -2.74 9.56 -6.33
N ALA A 24 -3.95 9.85 -6.81
CA ALA A 24 -4.92 8.84 -7.24
C ALA A 24 -4.52 8.14 -8.56
N ASP A 25 -3.68 8.75 -9.39
CA ASP A 25 -3.17 8.16 -10.65
C ASP A 25 -1.99 7.18 -10.42
N CYS A 26 -1.95 6.55 -9.25
CA CYS A 26 -0.92 5.60 -8.87
C CYS A 26 -1.49 4.18 -8.86
N GLU A 27 -0.90 3.27 -9.64
CA GLU A 27 -1.31 1.85 -9.70
C GLU A 27 -1.23 1.12 -8.36
N ARG A 28 -0.51 1.68 -7.38
CA ARG A 28 -0.33 1.12 -6.04
C ARG A 28 -1.14 1.87 -4.98
N HIS A 29 -1.93 2.87 -5.37
CA HIS A 29 -2.76 3.67 -4.47
C HIS A 29 -3.66 2.75 -3.63
N GLY A 30 -3.64 2.91 -2.30
CA GLY A 30 -4.45 2.10 -1.38
C GLY A 30 -4.11 0.60 -1.30
N VAL A 31 -3.24 0.06 -2.17
CA VAL A 31 -2.90 -1.37 -2.20
C VAL A 31 -1.94 -1.70 -1.05
N CYS A 32 -2.50 -2.13 0.09
CA CYS A 32 -1.84 -2.75 1.26
C CYS A 32 -0.32 -2.49 1.35
N CYS A 33 0.52 -3.53 1.34
CA CYS A 33 1.97 -3.36 1.43
C CYS A 33 2.58 -2.69 0.19
N ALA A 34 1.94 -2.77 -0.98
CA ALA A 34 2.52 -2.21 -2.22
C ALA A 34 2.61 -0.68 -2.19
N CYS A 35 1.60 0.01 -1.66
CA CYS A 35 1.61 1.46 -1.42
C CYS A 35 2.78 1.85 -0.49
N ILE A 36 2.85 1.20 0.68
CA ILE A 36 3.85 1.49 1.71
C ILE A 36 5.26 1.19 1.20
N GLU A 37 5.46 0.06 0.51
CA GLU A 37 6.75 -0.31 -0.06
C GLU A 37 7.22 0.70 -1.11
N ALA A 38 6.31 1.18 -1.98
CA ALA A 38 6.64 2.18 -2.98
C ALA A 38 7.10 3.51 -2.35
N HIS A 39 6.36 4.03 -1.37
CA HIS A 39 6.75 5.24 -0.65
C HIS A 39 8.06 5.05 0.12
N ARG A 40 8.22 3.92 0.82
CA ARG A 40 9.43 3.61 1.56
C ARG A 40 10.68 3.58 0.67
N GLN A 41 10.56 3.08 -0.56
CA GLN A 41 11.66 3.07 -1.54
C GLN A 41 12.06 4.48 -1.99
N LEU A 42 11.14 5.45 -1.93
CA LEU A 42 11.39 6.86 -2.21
C LEU A 42 11.89 7.65 -0.99
N GLY A 43 12.08 6.97 0.15
CA GLY A 43 12.53 7.61 1.39
C GLY A 43 11.44 8.43 2.10
N ASN A 44 10.17 8.21 1.76
CA ASN A 44 9.02 8.81 2.45
C ASN A 44 8.05 7.73 2.95
N LEU A 45 7.09 8.13 3.78
CA LEU A 45 5.97 7.28 4.20
C LEU A 45 4.67 7.96 3.76
N PRO A 46 3.65 7.18 3.37
CA PRO A 46 2.37 7.77 3.02
C PRO A 46 1.74 8.36 4.29
N ALA A 47 1.08 9.52 4.18
CA ALA A 47 0.54 10.20 5.35
C ALA A 47 -0.66 9.46 5.99
N CYS A 48 -1.26 8.49 5.31
CA CYS A 48 -2.24 7.56 5.88
C CYS A 48 -1.63 6.49 6.82
N LEU A 49 -0.30 6.47 6.99
CA LEU A 49 0.39 5.61 7.96
C LEU A 49 0.59 6.28 9.34
N ALA A 50 0.06 7.49 9.53
CA ALA A 50 0.20 8.28 10.77
C ALA A 50 -0.61 7.72 11.95
#